data_AF-A0A1F7LBK1-F1
#
_entry.id   AF-A0A1F7LBK1-F1
#
_cell.length_a   1.000
_cell.length_b   1.000
_cell.length_c   1.000
_cell.angle_alpha   90.00
_cell.angle_beta   90.00
_cell.angle_gamma   90.00
#
_symmetry.space_group_name_H-M   'P 1'
#
loop_
_entity.id
_entity.type
_entity.pdbx_description
1 polymer ?
#
loop_
_entity_poly.entity_id
_entity_poly.type
_entity_poly.pdbx_seq_one_letter_code
_entity_poly.pdbx_strand_id
1 'polypeptide(L)'
;MIGVLDLRERAREWSLREDIVEKDYVLGWLLWGIASEPALADAWVFKGGTCLKKCYFETYRFSEDLDFTLLEGAPDDPEALRPIFRAIAERVYEASGIEIPREQVRFEAYETPRGGRAIQGRVPYRGPRRPGGDLPRVKIDLTPYPVEFWPQPPSVPRRSCAASLGRPHLSRPREQPGRESRRAAQAE
;
A
#
# COMPACT_ATOMS: atom_id res chain seq x y z
N MET A 1 3.60 6.12 18.59
CA MET A 1 4.61 5.23 17.96
C MET A 1 4.36 3.83 18.48
N ILE A 2 4.25 2.83 17.60
CA ILE A 2 4.12 1.42 18.01
C ILE A 2 5.53 0.88 18.25
N GLY A 3 5.76 0.25 19.40
CA GLY A 3 7.05 -0.33 19.75
C GLY A 3 7.26 -1.72 19.15
N VAL A 4 8.49 -2.22 19.21
CA VAL A 4 8.81 -3.61 18.80
C VAL A 4 8.07 -4.65 19.65
N LEU A 5 7.73 -4.32 20.90
CA LEU A 5 6.96 -5.20 21.80
C LEU A 5 5.51 -5.35 21.33
N ASP A 6 4.82 -4.24 21.05
CA ASP A 6 3.45 -4.26 20.50
C ASP A 6 3.40 -5.08 19.20
N LEU A 7 4.41 -4.92 18.35
CA LEU A 7 4.52 -5.64 17.09
C LEU A 7 4.69 -7.15 17.29
N ARG A 8 5.52 -7.54 18.26
CA ARG A 8 5.73 -8.94 18.66
C ARG A 8 4.48 -9.57 19.23
N GLU A 9 3.77 -8.86 20.09
CA GLU A 9 2.51 -9.33 20.69
C GLU A 9 1.48 -9.60 19.60
N ARG A 10 1.34 -8.68 18.64
CA ARG A 10 0.38 -8.81 17.54
C ARG A 10 0.78 -9.89 16.54
N ALA A 11 2.07 -10.04 16.26
CA ALA A 11 2.58 -11.15 15.49
C ALA A 11 2.25 -12.50 16.13
N ARG A 12 2.40 -12.64 17.45
CA ARG A 12 2.01 -13.84 18.20
C ARG A 12 0.51 -14.07 18.18
N GLU A 13 -0.28 -13.05 18.50
CA GLU A 13 -1.76 -13.12 18.52
C GLU A 13 -2.31 -13.61 17.18
N TRP A 14 -1.75 -13.13 16.08
CA TRP A 14 -2.23 -13.46 14.74
C TRP A 14 -1.53 -14.68 14.14
N SER A 15 -0.60 -15.31 14.87
CA SER A 15 0.21 -16.45 14.38
C SER A 15 0.97 -16.13 13.09
N LEU A 16 1.55 -14.93 13.03
CA LEU A 16 2.29 -14.39 11.89
C LEU A 16 3.73 -14.07 12.24
N ARG A 17 4.56 -13.97 11.20
CA ARG A 17 5.93 -13.48 11.35
C ARG A 17 5.92 -11.96 11.58
N GLU A 18 6.79 -11.49 12.47
CA GLU A 18 6.89 -10.07 12.83
C GLU A 18 7.11 -9.16 11.60
N ASP A 19 7.86 -9.59 10.58
CA ASP A 19 8.13 -8.80 9.38
C ASP A 19 6.89 -8.63 8.50
N ILE A 20 5.98 -9.61 8.51
CA ILE A 20 4.71 -9.51 7.79
C ILE A 20 3.82 -8.46 8.45
N VAL A 21 3.74 -8.49 9.79
CA VAL A 21 2.98 -7.51 10.58
C VAL A 21 3.57 -6.10 10.44
N GLU A 22 4.90 -5.99 10.50
CA GLU A 22 5.59 -4.72 10.28
C GLU A 22 5.30 -4.14 8.88
N LYS A 23 5.42 -4.98 7.84
CA LYS A 23 5.18 -4.56 6.47
C LYS A 23 3.74 -4.09 6.27
N ASP A 24 2.75 -4.79 6.83
CA ASP A 24 1.34 -4.38 6.75
C ASP A 24 1.07 -3.03 7.45
N TYR A 25 1.75 -2.78 8.57
CA TYR A 25 1.69 -1.51 9.28
C TYR A 25 2.31 -0.37 8.47
N VAL A 26 3.50 -0.60 7.91
CA VAL A 26 4.22 0.36 7.06
C VAL A 26 3.43 0.68 5.80
N LEU A 27 2.81 -0.32 5.17
CA LEU A 27 1.93 -0.12 4.02
C LEU A 27 0.77 0.83 4.34
N GLY A 28 0.19 0.71 5.53
CA GLY A 28 -0.85 1.64 5.99
C GLY A 28 -0.34 3.08 6.05
N TRP A 29 0.85 3.29 6.62
CA TRP A 29 1.45 4.63 6.71
C TRP A 29 1.85 5.21 5.38
N LEU A 30 2.39 4.40 4.48
CA LEU A 30 2.73 4.84 3.14
C LEU A 30 1.47 5.21 2.34
N LEU A 31 0.40 4.40 2.45
CA LEU A 31 -0.90 4.72 1.87
C LEU A 31 -1.46 6.04 2.41
N TRP A 32 -1.43 6.23 3.73
CA TRP A 32 -1.86 7.48 4.35
C TRP A 32 -1.03 8.68 3.87
N GLY A 33 0.29 8.50 3.75
CA GLY A 33 1.20 9.53 3.25
C GLY A 33 0.88 9.93 1.80
N ILE A 34 0.71 8.95 0.91
CA ILE A 34 0.32 9.16 -0.49
C ILE A 34 -1.06 9.83 -0.59
N ALA A 35 -2.04 9.35 0.16
CA ALA A 35 -3.39 9.89 0.14
C ALA A 35 -3.51 11.30 0.73
N SER A 36 -2.58 11.66 1.61
CA SER A 36 -2.53 13.00 2.19
C SER A 36 -1.79 14.00 1.27
N GLU A 37 -1.15 13.53 0.20
CA GLU A 37 -0.35 14.37 -0.69
C GLU A 37 -1.21 14.96 -1.81
N PRO A 38 -1.45 16.28 -1.86
CA PRO A 38 -2.40 16.87 -2.81
C PRO A 38 -2.10 16.56 -4.27
N ALA A 39 -0.82 16.48 -4.64
CA ALA A 39 -0.41 16.14 -6.01
C ALA A 39 -0.82 14.71 -6.43
N LEU A 40 -1.05 13.81 -5.48
CA LEU A 40 -1.36 12.39 -5.74
C LEU A 40 -2.79 12.02 -5.34
N ALA A 41 -3.36 12.64 -4.31
CA ALA A 41 -4.61 12.22 -3.68
C ALA A 41 -5.80 12.09 -4.65
N ASP A 42 -5.90 13.04 -5.59
CA ASP A 42 -6.97 13.09 -6.60
C ASP A 42 -6.52 12.54 -7.98
N ALA A 43 -5.24 12.15 -8.12
CA ALA A 43 -4.63 11.74 -9.38
C ALA A 43 -4.27 10.24 -9.41
N TRP A 44 -4.05 9.63 -8.24
CA TRP A 44 -3.70 8.23 -8.06
C TRP A 44 -4.87 7.47 -7.44
N VAL A 45 -5.51 6.62 -8.24
CA VAL A 45 -6.61 5.77 -7.79
C VAL A 45 -6.03 4.46 -7.27
N PHE A 46 -6.13 4.24 -5.96
CA PHE A 46 -5.69 2.99 -5.34
C PHE A 46 -6.55 1.82 -5.80
N LYS A 47 -5.93 0.73 -6.25
CA LYS A 47 -6.62 -0.44 -6.81
C LYS A 47 -6.02 -1.77 -6.30
N GLY A 48 -6.54 -2.86 -6.86
CA GLY A 48 -6.01 -4.21 -6.64
C GLY A 48 -6.46 -4.87 -5.34
N GLY A 49 -5.85 -6.02 -5.05
CA GLY A 49 -6.15 -6.82 -3.86
C GLY A 49 -5.84 -6.10 -2.54
N THR A 50 -4.85 -5.20 -2.54
CA THR A 50 -4.51 -4.39 -1.37
C THR A 50 -5.57 -3.33 -1.07
N CYS A 51 -6.16 -2.71 -2.09
CA CYS A 51 -7.30 -1.81 -1.93
C CYS A 51 -8.52 -2.55 -1.38
N LEU A 52 -8.86 -3.71 -1.97
CA LEU A 52 -9.95 -4.54 -1.45
C LEU A 52 -9.68 -4.97 -0.01
N LYS A 53 -8.43 -5.27 0.36
CA LYS A 53 -8.08 -5.66 1.72
C LYS A 53 -8.22 -4.53 2.73
N LYS A 54 -7.61 -3.38 2.46
CA LYS A 54 -7.58 -2.25 3.38
C LYS A 54 -8.90 -1.47 3.44
N CYS A 55 -9.69 -1.51 2.37
CA CYS A 55 -10.95 -0.79 2.30
C CYS A 55 -12.22 -1.65 2.50
N TYR A 56 -12.17 -2.96 2.23
CA TYR A 56 -13.39 -3.79 2.18
C TYR A 56 -13.30 -5.17 2.89
N PHE A 57 -12.12 -5.83 2.99
CA PHE A 57 -12.01 -7.21 3.51
C PHE A 57 -10.70 -7.48 4.28
N GLU A 58 -10.75 -7.83 5.56
CA GLU A 58 -9.57 -8.16 6.36
C GLU A 58 -9.10 -9.64 6.23
N THR A 59 -9.06 -10.21 5.03
CA THR A 59 -8.69 -11.63 4.84
C THR A 59 -7.17 -11.90 4.85
N TYR A 60 -6.78 -13.16 5.10
CA TYR A 60 -5.42 -13.65 5.45
C TYR A 60 -4.30 -13.52 4.38
N ARG A 61 -4.54 -12.93 3.20
CA ARG A 61 -3.42 -12.65 2.26
C ARG A 61 -2.79 -11.32 2.63
N PHE A 62 -1.55 -11.31 3.09
CA PHE A 62 -0.79 -10.07 3.30
C PHE A 62 -0.39 -9.48 1.95
N SER A 63 -0.78 -8.24 1.73
CA SER A 63 -0.34 -7.48 0.57
C SER A 63 1.06 -6.99 0.83
N GLU A 64 1.91 -7.11 -0.18
CA GLU A 64 3.28 -6.61 -0.16
C GLU A 64 3.46 -5.35 -1.02
N ASP A 65 2.50 -5.15 -1.93
CA ASP A 65 2.58 -4.21 -3.04
C ASP A 65 1.39 -3.22 -2.98
N LEU A 66 1.62 -2.00 -3.47
CA LEU A 66 0.59 -0.98 -3.66
C LEU A 66 0.37 -0.74 -5.15
N ASP A 67 -0.81 -1.10 -5.64
CA ASP A 67 -1.20 -0.88 -7.04
C ASP A 67 -2.03 0.40 -7.19
N PHE A 68 -1.62 1.29 -8.09
CA PHE A 68 -2.38 2.48 -8.43
C PHE A 68 -2.67 2.55 -9.93
N THR A 69 -3.82 3.14 -10.25
CA THR A 69 -4.12 3.65 -11.58
C THR A 69 -3.87 5.16 -11.60
N LEU A 70 -3.12 5.63 -12.57
CA LEU A 70 -2.87 7.05 -12.82
C LEU A 70 -4.02 7.62 -13.67
N LEU A 71 -4.65 8.69 -13.18
CA LEU A 71 -5.61 9.48 -13.96
C LEU A 71 -4.88 10.40 -14.95
N GLU A 72 -5.63 10.93 -15.91
CA GLU A 72 -5.08 11.87 -16.88
C GLU A 72 -4.49 13.10 -16.19
N GLY A 73 -3.26 13.49 -16.57
CA GLY A 73 -2.52 14.58 -15.95
C GLY A 73 -1.86 14.25 -14.60
N ALA A 74 -1.96 13.00 -14.11
CA ALA A 74 -1.23 12.56 -12.93
C ALA A 74 0.30 12.61 -13.19
N PRO A 75 1.11 12.93 -12.16
CA PRO A 75 2.56 12.76 -12.26
C PRO A 75 2.91 11.30 -12.60
N ASP A 76 3.45 11.09 -13.80
CA ASP A 76 3.84 9.80 -14.37
C ASP A 76 5.33 9.76 -14.75
N ASP A 77 6.12 10.68 -14.20
CA ASP A 77 7.55 10.77 -14.44
C ASP A 77 8.36 10.43 -13.17
N PRO A 78 9.29 9.46 -13.23
CA PRO A 78 10.14 9.12 -12.09
C PRO A 78 10.82 10.31 -11.41
N GLU A 79 11.29 11.31 -12.17
CA GLU A 79 11.98 12.48 -11.59
C GLU A 79 10.99 13.43 -10.90
N ALA A 80 9.77 13.57 -11.44
CA ALA A 80 8.69 14.30 -10.76
C ALA A 80 8.22 13.62 -9.45
N LEU A 81 8.30 12.29 -9.37
CA LEU A 81 7.89 11.54 -8.17
C LEU A 81 8.89 11.62 -7.01
N ARG A 82 10.18 11.83 -7.28
CA ARG A 82 11.22 11.95 -6.23
C ARG A 82 10.94 13.04 -5.19
N PRO A 83 10.70 14.32 -5.55
CA PRO A 83 10.43 15.36 -4.56
C PRO A 83 9.11 15.12 -3.82
N ILE A 84 8.10 14.54 -4.48
CA ILE A 84 6.82 14.19 -3.84
C ILE A 84 7.04 13.12 -2.76
N PHE A 85 7.78 12.05 -3.08
CA PHE A 85 8.07 10.99 -2.11
C PHE A 85 8.99 11.43 -0.97
N ARG A 86 9.81 12.48 -1.17
CA ARG A 86 10.56 13.12 -0.08
C ARG A 86 9.60 13.76 0.95
N ALA A 87 8.60 14.50 0.49
CA ALA A 87 7.60 15.10 1.38
C ALA A 87 6.74 14.04 2.08
N ILE A 88 6.37 12.97 1.37
CA ILE A 88 5.66 11.82 1.95
C ILE A 88 6.50 11.15 3.03
N ALA A 89 7.79 10.90 2.77
CA ALA A 89 8.71 10.27 3.73
C ALA A 89 8.81 11.07 5.03
N GLU A 90 8.96 12.39 4.93
CA GLU A 90 9.00 13.29 6.09
C GLU A 90 7.69 13.24 6.88
N ARG A 91 6.54 13.34 6.20
CA ARG A 91 5.23 13.27 6.85
C ARG A 91 4.98 11.93 7.56
N VAL A 92 5.38 10.83 6.93
CA VAL A 92 5.28 9.48 7.52
C VAL A 92 6.17 9.38 8.75
N TYR A 93 7.39 9.90 8.70
CA TYR A 93 8.30 9.92 9.84
C TYR A 93 7.72 10.69 11.02
N GLU A 94 7.26 11.93 10.80
CA GLU A 94 6.66 12.76 11.85
C GLU A 94 5.42 12.12 12.48
N ALA A 95 4.59 11.44 11.69
CA ALA A 95 3.35 10.86 12.19
C ALA A 95 3.55 9.50 12.90
N SER A 96 4.60 8.75 12.58
CA SER A 96 4.73 7.33 12.96
C SER A 96 6.08 6.92 13.53
N GLY A 97 7.15 7.66 13.22
CA GLY A 97 8.54 7.28 13.47
C GLY A 97 9.13 6.28 12.47
N ILE A 98 8.38 5.88 11.44
CA ILE A 98 8.88 5.04 10.36
C ILE A 98 9.79 5.89 9.48
N GLU A 99 11.04 5.45 9.33
CA GLU A 99 12.01 6.12 8.48
C GLU A 99 11.94 5.55 7.06
N ILE A 100 11.77 6.42 6.08
CA ILE A 100 11.89 6.08 4.65
C ILE A 100 13.16 6.78 4.15
N PRO A 101 14.24 6.03 3.85
CA PRO A 101 15.47 6.63 3.31
C PRO A 101 15.21 7.16 1.90
N ARG A 102 14.81 8.43 1.82
CA ARG A 102 14.35 9.13 0.61
C ARG A 102 15.33 9.05 -0.56
N GLU A 103 16.64 8.98 -0.30
CA GLU A 103 17.72 8.84 -1.29
C GLU A 103 17.77 7.45 -1.93
N GLN A 104 17.21 6.45 -1.26
CA GLN A 104 17.13 5.07 -1.74
C GLN A 104 15.79 4.74 -2.41
N VAL A 105 14.82 5.68 -2.40
CA VAL A 105 13.56 5.53 -3.13
C VAL A 105 13.86 5.58 -4.64
N ARG A 106 13.40 4.56 -5.36
CA ARG A 106 13.65 4.39 -6.80
C ARG A 106 12.32 4.27 -7.52
N PHE A 107 12.21 4.94 -8.66
CA PHE A 107 11.12 4.78 -9.62
C PHE A 107 11.72 4.45 -10.99
N GLU A 108 11.17 3.45 -11.65
CA GLU A 108 11.62 2.96 -12.96
C GLU A 108 10.42 2.86 -13.88
N ALA A 109 10.44 3.60 -14.99
CA ALA A 109 9.42 3.50 -16.02
C ALA A 109 9.70 2.30 -16.94
N TYR A 110 8.66 1.59 -17.36
CA TYR A 110 8.74 0.46 -18.28
C TYR A 110 7.53 0.44 -19.22
N GLU A 111 7.70 -0.16 -20.39
CA GLU A 111 6.59 -0.40 -21.32
C GLU A 111 5.82 -1.67 -20.93
N THR A 112 4.50 -1.58 -20.93
CA THR A 112 3.67 -2.75 -20.64
C THR A 112 3.51 -3.61 -21.90
N PRO A 113 3.33 -4.95 -21.76
CA PRO A 113 3.10 -5.82 -22.91
C PRO A 113 1.86 -5.50 -23.74
N ARG A 114 0.94 -4.68 -23.22
CA ARG A 114 -0.32 -4.28 -23.88
C ARG A 114 -0.21 -2.92 -24.58
N GLY A 115 0.97 -2.31 -24.62
CA GLY A 115 1.15 -0.92 -25.03
C GLY A 115 0.82 0.04 -23.89
N GLY A 116 1.68 1.03 -23.68
CA GLY A 116 1.54 2.04 -22.63
C GLY A 116 2.68 2.02 -21.61
N ARG A 117 2.94 3.18 -21.00
CA ARG A 117 4.02 3.41 -20.03
C ARG A 117 3.51 3.18 -18.61
N ALA A 118 4.17 2.29 -17.86
CA ALA A 118 3.93 2.06 -16.44
C ALA A 118 5.19 2.41 -15.64
N ILE A 119 5.06 2.53 -14.32
CA ILE A 119 6.17 2.86 -13.41
C ILE A 119 6.15 1.91 -12.23
N GLN A 120 7.32 1.38 -11.89
CA GLN A 120 7.53 0.62 -10.67
C GLN A 120 8.35 1.46 -9.68
N GLY A 121 7.79 1.68 -8.50
CA GLY A 121 8.43 2.27 -7.34
C GLY A 121 8.95 1.21 -6.36
N ARG A 122 10.11 1.46 -5.76
CA ARG A 122 10.66 0.69 -4.64
C ARG A 122 10.96 1.64 -3.50
N VAL A 123 10.23 1.49 -2.41
CA VAL A 123 10.30 2.36 -1.23
C VAL A 123 10.89 1.57 -0.06
N PRO A 124 12.18 1.74 0.25
CA PRO A 124 12.77 1.12 1.44
C PRO A 124 12.28 1.79 2.71
N TYR A 125 12.26 1.05 3.82
CA TYR A 125 11.87 1.60 5.11
C TYR A 125 12.67 0.99 6.27
N ARG A 126 12.73 1.72 7.39
CA ARG A 126 13.11 1.20 8.70
C ARG A 126 11.90 1.30 9.64
N GLY A 127 11.33 0.14 9.95
CA GLY A 127 10.26 -0.01 10.92
C GLY A 127 10.78 -0.29 12.33
N PRO A 128 9.87 -0.51 13.30
CA PRO A 128 10.20 -0.81 14.70
C PRO A 128 11.21 -1.94 14.91
N ARG A 129 11.29 -2.95 14.03
CA ARG A 129 12.24 -4.07 14.12
C ARG A 129 13.69 -3.68 13.84
N ARG A 130 13.93 -2.60 13.09
CA ARG A 130 15.26 -2.10 12.68
C ARG A 130 16.24 -3.22 12.26
N PRO A 131 16.03 -3.89 11.12
CA PRO A 131 16.92 -4.96 10.66
C PRO A 131 18.34 -4.44 10.40
N GLY A 132 19.35 -5.27 10.72
CA GLY A 132 20.78 -4.94 10.59
C GLY A 132 21.40 -5.13 9.20
N GLY A 133 20.61 -5.48 8.18
CA GLY A 133 21.04 -5.74 6.80
C GLY A 133 20.27 -4.91 5.77
N ASP A 134 20.00 -5.50 4.60
CA ASP A 134 19.19 -4.86 3.56
C ASP A 134 17.82 -4.43 4.08
N LEU A 135 17.42 -3.23 3.71
CA LEU A 135 16.14 -2.69 4.12
C LEU A 135 14.99 -3.38 3.39
N PRO A 136 13.91 -3.76 4.11
CA PRO A 136 12.69 -4.19 3.48
C PRO A 136 12.12 -3.06 2.62
N ARG A 137 11.42 -3.44 1.56
CA ARG A 137 10.87 -2.51 0.57
C ARG A 137 9.39 -2.74 0.38
N VAL A 138 8.67 -1.65 0.18
CA VAL A 138 7.32 -1.65 -0.40
C VAL A 138 7.47 -1.42 -1.89
N LYS A 139 6.81 -2.26 -2.68
CA LYS A 139 6.68 -2.07 -4.11
C LYS A 139 5.45 -1.23 -4.40
N ILE A 140 5.58 -0.29 -5.33
CA ILE A 140 4.46 0.52 -5.83
C ILE A 140 4.39 0.29 -7.33
N ASP A 141 3.27 -0.18 -7.84
CA ASP A 141 3.05 -0.31 -9.29
C ASP A 141 2.05 0.75 -9.73
N LEU A 142 2.49 1.61 -10.64
CA LEU A 142 1.69 2.68 -11.23
C LEU A 142 1.40 2.31 -12.68
N THR A 143 0.13 2.26 -13.02
CA THR A 143 -0.31 1.92 -14.37
C THR A 143 -1.26 2.99 -14.88
N PRO A 144 -1.18 3.36 -16.17
CA PRO A 144 -2.06 4.36 -16.74
C PRO A 144 -3.49 3.84 -16.79
N TYR A 145 -4.46 4.74 -16.67
CA TYR A 145 -5.86 4.41 -16.95
C TYR A 145 -5.99 3.97 -18.42
N PRO A 146 -6.60 2.81 -18.72
CA PRO A 146 -6.75 2.36 -20.10
C PRO A 146 -7.67 3.30 -20.87
N VAL A 147 -7.14 3.90 -21.93
CA VAL A 147 -7.90 4.78 -22.86
C VAL A 147 -9.00 4.03 -23.64
N GLU A 148 -8.99 2.69 -23.65
CA GLU A 148 -9.91 1.87 -24.47
C GLU A 148 -11.26 1.55 -23.80
N PHE A 149 -11.49 1.93 -22.54
CA PHE A 149 -12.80 1.77 -21.89
C PHE A 149 -13.46 3.14 -21.66
N TRP A 150 -14.34 3.52 -22.59
CA TRP A 150 -15.31 4.64 -22.48
C TRP A 150 -16.73 4.04 -22.55
N PRO A 151 -17.71 4.43 -21.71
CA PRO A 151 -18.05 5.80 -21.33
C PRO A 151 -17.38 6.26 -20.04
N GLN A 152 -17.21 7.59 -19.91
CA GLN A 152 -16.92 8.23 -18.63
C GLN A 152 -17.75 7.55 -17.55
N PRO A 153 -17.12 6.97 -16.52
CA PRO A 153 -17.90 6.50 -15.40
C PRO A 153 -18.56 7.73 -14.77
N PRO A 154 -19.90 7.78 -14.67
CA PRO A 154 -20.56 8.86 -13.98
C PRO A 154 -20.10 8.84 -12.52
N SER A 155 -19.39 9.88 -12.11
CA SER A 155 -18.97 10.11 -10.72
C SER A 155 -18.27 8.90 -10.07
N VAL A 156 -17.10 8.49 -10.56
CA VAL A 156 -16.17 7.80 -9.65
C VAL A 156 -15.85 8.81 -8.55
N PRO A 157 -16.08 8.48 -7.27
CA PRO A 157 -15.68 9.37 -6.18
C PRO A 157 -14.21 9.73 -6.39
N ARG A 158 -13.90 11.01 -6.62
CA ARG A 158 -12.52 11.47 -6.81
C ARG A 158 -11.64 11.16 -5.60
N ARG A 159 -12.26 10.92 -4.44
CA ARG A 159 -11.57 10.39 -3.27
C ARG A 159 -11.13 8.96 -3.55
N SER A 160 -9.84 8.81 -3.83
CA SER A 160 -9.14 7.53 -3.73
C SER A 160 -9.55 6.81 -2.45
N CYS A 161 -9.72 5.49 -2.49
CA CYS A 161 -10.01 4.70 -1.29
C CYS A 161 -8.97 4.91 -0.18
N ALA A 162 -7.75 5.28 -0.58
CA ALA A 162 -6.69 5.68 0.34
C ALA A 162 -7.00 6.98 1.09
N ALA A 163 -7.74 7.94 0.51
CA ALA A 163 -8.14 9.20 1.13
C ALA A 163 -9.24 9.04 2.20
N SER A 164 -9.98 7.92 2.20
CA SER A 164 -10.86 7.53 3.30
C SER A 164 -10.12 6.86 4.47
N LEU A 165 -8.86 6.48 4.30
CA LEU A 165 -8.05 5.89 5.36
C LEU A 165 -7.50 7.03 6.24
N GLY A 166 -8.02 7.13 7.46
CA GLY A 166 -7.43 7.99 8.49
C GLY A 166 -6.03 7.53 8.90
N ARG A 167 -5.49 8.08 10.01
CA ARG A 167 -4.19 7.61 10.51
C ARG A 167 -4.22 6.09 10.78
N PRO A 168 -3.23 5.33 10.29
CA PRO A 168 -3.20 3.88 10.48
C PRO A 168 -3.08 3.49 11.95
N HIS A 169 -3.75 2.42 12.33
CA HIS A 169 -3.66 1.77 13.64
C HIS A 169 -3.49 0.25 13.43
N LEU A 170 -2.84 -0.43 14.38
CA LEU A 170 -2.68 -1.88 14.31
C LEU A 170 -3.98 -2.57 14.72
N SER A 171 -4.71 -3.09 13.74
CA SER A 171 -6.00 -3.77 13.94
C SER A 171 -5.88 -5.25 13.61
N ARG A 172 -6.57 -6.08 14.40
CA ARG A 172 -6.63 -7.51 14.16
C ARG A 172 -7.27 -7.78 12.79
N PRO A 173 -6.70 -8.65 11.94
CA PRO A 173 -7.39 -9.13 10.75
C PRO A 173 -8.65 -9.92 11.14
N ARG A 174 -9.84 -9.57 10.64
CA ARG A 174 -11.05 -10.40 10.81
C ARG A 174 -10.84 -11.77 10.17
N GLU A 175 -11.09 -12.81 10.96
CA GLU A 175 -11.17 -14.19 10.47
C GLU A 175 -12.28 -14.32 9.41
N GLN A 176 -12.00 -15.10 8.35
CA GLN A 176 -13.04 -15.46 7.38
C GLN A 176 -14.10 -16.33 8.07
N PRO A 177 -15.40 -16.02 7.98
CA PRO A 177 -16.41 -17.01 8.26
C PRO A 177 -16.36 -18.04 7.12
N GLY A 178 -15.86 -19.24 7.39
CA GLY A 178 -16.02 -20.38 6.48
C GLY A 178 -14.75 -21.13 6.10
N ARG A 179 -14.18 -21.87 7.05
CA ARG A 179 -13.51 -23.16 6.75
C ARG A 179 -14.01 -24.34 7.59
N GLU A 180 -15.11 -24.17 8.33
CA GLU A 180 -15.78 -25.30 9.02
C GLU A 180 -16.92 -25.92 8.20
N SER A 181 -17.49 -25.23 7.21
CA SER A 181 -18.60 -25.74 6.42
C SER A 181 -18.22 -26.64 5.22
N ARG A 182 -16.94 -26.92 4.98
CA ARG A 182 -16.50 -27.87 3.92
C ARG A 182 -16.11 -29.27 4.43
N ARG A 183 -16.11 -29.51 5.75
CA ARG A 183 -15.93 -30.88 6.29
C ARG A 183 -17.25 -31.62 6.57
N ALA A 184 -18.38 -30.93 6.53
CA ALA A 184 -19.71 -31.55 6.73
C ALA A 184 -20.42 -31.96 5.42
N ALA A 185 -19.82 -31.71 4.24
CA ALA A 185 -20.42 -32.03 2.93
C ALA A 185 -19.60 -33.04 2.10
N GLN A 186 -18.70 -33.79 2.75
CA GLN A 186 -17.97 -34.92 2.15
C GLN A 186 -18.09 -36.20 3.01
N ALA A 187 -19.13 -36.26 3.84
CA ALA A 187 -19.53 -37.44 4.60
C ALA A 187 -21.04 -37.63 4.44
N GLU A 188 -21.50 -37.74 3.20
CA GLU A 188 -22.73 -38.43 2.79
C GLU A 188 -22.53 -38.98 1.38
#